data_AF-A0A645GMN4-F1
#
_entry.id   AF-A0A645GMN4-F1
#
_cell.length_a   1.000
_cell.length_b   1.000
_cell.length_c   1.000
_cell.angle_alpha   90.00
_cell.angle_beta   90.00
_cell.angle_gamma   90.00
#
_symmetry.space_group_name_H-M   'P 1'
#
loop_
_entity.id
_entity.type
_entity.pdbx_description
1 polymer ?
#
loop_
_entity_poly.entity_id
_entity_poly.type
_entity_poly.pdbx_seq_one_letter_code
_entity_poly.pdbx_strand_id
1 'polypeptide(L)'
;MSYETVKNYVLDLSSGELMSEGDIFSAGYDLALRPILQNALLEANDVKSIQELEDLGFFGVDEIMPNKNFLITDKGITYTFNKGEYSAYQLQIPQVFIPYPAVRSLLRENSIVSKLFRQQ
;
A
#
# COMPACT_ATOMS: atom_id res chain seq x y z
N MET A 1 4.95 24.33 -10.22
CA MET A 1 4.74 23.03 -9.52
C MET A 1 3.51 22.39 -10.16
N SER A 2 3.63 21.19 -10.71
CA SER A 2 2.45 20.45 -11.17
C SER A 2 1.78 19.80 -9.96
N TYR A 3 0.48 20.01 -9.81
CA TYR A 3 -0.34 19.31 -8.84
C TYR A 3 -0.90 18.07 -9.54
N GLU A 4 -0.30 16.92 -9.26
CA GLU A 4 -0.76 15.63 -9.75
C GLU A 4 -1.37 14.86 -8.59
N THR A 5 -2.53 14.27 -8.82
CA THR A 5 -3.21 13.40 -7.86
C THR A 5 -3.62 12.14 -8.60
N VAL A 6 -3.20 10.99 -8.07
CA VAL A 6 -3.55 9.67 -8.59
C VAL A 6 -4.60 9.06 -7.68
N LYS A 7 -5.63 8.47 -8.29
CA LYS A 7 -6.66 7.71 -7.60
C LYS A 7 -6.91 6.39 -8.31
N ASN A 8 -6.69 5.31 -7.58
CA ASN A 8 -6.86 3.94 -8.02
C ASN A 8 -8.22 3.41 -7.55
N TYR A 9 -8.80 2.53 -8.36
CA TYR A 9 -10.03 1.83 -8.06
C TYR A 9 -9.89 0.38 -8.49
N VAL A 10 -10.27 -0.53 -7.61
CA VAL A 10 -10.31 -1.97 -7.90
C VAL A 10 -11.75 -2.40 -7.88
N LEU A 11 -12.19 -3.09 -8.94
CA LEU A 11 -13.56 -3.57 -9.10
C LEU A 11 -13.59 -5.09 -8.95
N ASP A 12 -14.52 -5.59 -8.14
CA ASP A 12 -14.89 -7.00 -8.19
C ASP A 12 -15.85 -7.21 -9.37
N LEU A 13 -15.42 -7.96 -10.39
CA LEU A 13 -16.22 -8.19 -11.58
C LEU A 13 -17.43 -9.11 -11.35
N SER A 14 -17.46 -9.85 -10.23
CA SER A 14 -18.59 -10.71 -9.89
C SER A 14 -19.77 -9.96 -9.29
N SER A 15 -19.50 -8.90 -8.50
CA SER A 15 -20.52 -8.04 -7.89
C SER A 15 -20.71 -6.71 -8.63
N GLY A 16 -19.69 -6.26 -9.37
CA GLY A 16 -19.62 -4.92 -9.95
C GLY A 16 -19.28 -3.82 -8.95
N GLU A 17 -18.92 -4.19 -7.71
CA GLU A 17 -18.65 -3.24 -6.62
C GLU A 17 -17.17 -2.86 -6.53
N LEU A 18 -16.91 -1.67 -5.98
CA LEU A 18 -15.56 -1.26 -5.64
C LEU A 18 -15.06 -2.04 -4.44
N MET A 19 -13.88 -2.62 -4.57
CA MET A 19 -13.19 -3.26 -3.47
C MET A 19 -12.65 -2.23 -2.49
N SER A 20 -12.77 -2.55 -1.22
CA SER A 20 -12.11 -1.87 -0.10
C SER A 20 -11.01 -2.76 0.49
N GLU A 21 -10.14 -2.15 1.29
CA GLU A 21 -9.15 -2.89 2.10
C GLU A 21 -9.83 -3.90 3.03
N GLY A 22 -11.03 -3.58 3.52
CA GLY A 22 -11.83 -4.48 4.35
C GLY A 22 -12.28 -5.74 3.64
N ASP A 23 -12.32 -5.77 2.30
CA ASP A 23 -12.63 -6.98 1.53
C ASP A 23 -11.39 -7.90 1.37
N ILE A 24 -10.21 -7.36 1.65
CA ILE A 24 -8.91 -8.03 1.48
C ILE A 24 -8.38 -8.50 2.83
N PHE A 25 -8.45 -7.67 3.86
CA PHE A 25 -7.77 -7.86 5.14
C PHE A 25 -8.71 -7.98 6.33
N SER A 26 -8.30 -8.79 7.31
CA SER A 26 -9.05 -9.00 8.56
C SER A 26 -9.02 -7.74 9.43
N ALA A 27 -9.96 -7.61 10.37
CA ALA A 27 -10.02 -6.44 11.25
C ALA A 27 -8.69 -6.20 12.01
N GLY A 28 -8.30 -4.93 12.17
CA GLY A 28 -7.00 -4.53 12.73
C GLY A 28 -5.85 -4.52 11.72
N TYR A 29 -6.15 -4.66 10.42
CA TYR A 29 -5.16 -4.64 9.35
C TYR A 29 -4.42 -3.32 9.22
N ASP A 30 -5.04 -2.21 9.57
CA ASP A 30 -4.52 -0.86 9.43
C ASP A 30 -3.23 -0.67 10.25
N LEU A 31 -3.28 -1.04 11.52
CA LEU A 31 -2.10 -1.03 12.39
C LEU A 31 -1.09 -2.10 12.00
N ALA A 32 -1.56 -3.27 11.54
CA ALA A 32 -0.69 -4.39 11.17
C ALA A 32 0.04 -4.15 9.83
N LEU A 33 -0.53 -3.35 8.92
CA LEU A 33 0.08 -2.99 7.64
C LEU A 33 1.16 -1.92 7.78
N ARG A 34 1.11 -1.09 8.82
CA ARG A 34 2.09 -0.02 9.04
C ARG A 34 3.55 -0.51 8.95
N PRO A 35 4.01 -1.50 9.74
CA PRO A 35 5.40 -1.95 9.64
C PRO A 35 5.74 -2.53 8.26
N ILE A 36 4.76 -3.09 7.54
CA ILE A 36 4.95 -3.61 6.17
C ILE A 36 5.14 -2.47 5.17
N LEU A 37 4.32 -1.41 5.27
CA LEU A 37 4.44 -0.19 4.46
C LEU A 37 5.76 0.53 4.71
N GLN A 38 6.16 0.64 5.98
CA GLN A 38 7.44 1.24 6.39
C GLN A 38 8.61 0.48 5.77
N ASN A 39 8.67 -0.84 5.96
CA ASN A 39 9.75 -1.66 5.42
C ASN A 39 9.81 -1.60 3.89
N ALA A 40 8.66 -1.65 3.22
CA ALA A 40 8.60 -1.55 1.76
C ALA A 40 9.08 -0.17 1.25
N LEU A 41 8.80 0.92 1.97
CA LEU A 41 9.35 2.24 1.65
C LEU A 41 10.86 2.33 1.86
N LEU A 42 11.37 1.77 2.96
CA LEU A 42 12.81 1.72 3.24
C LEU A 42 13.55 0.96 2.13
N GLU A 43 13.07 -0.24 1.79
CA GLU A 43 13.63 -1.08 0.71
C GLU A 43 13.57 -0.39 -0.66
N ALA A 44 12.44 0.26 -1.00
CA ALA A 44 12.28 0.93 -2.29
C ALA A 44 13.19 2.15 -2.47
N ASN A 45 13.68 2.75 -1.38
CA ASN A 45 14.56 3.91 -1.40
C ASN A 45 16.01 3.57 -1.03
N ASP A 46 16.34 2.29 -0.81
CA ASP A 46 17.68 1.80 -0.41
C ASP A 46 18.23 2.49 0.86
N VAL A 47 17.36 2.67 1.86
CA VAL A 47 17.70 3.29 3.15
C VAL A 47 17.36 2.37 4.32
N LYS A 48 17.94 2.63 5.49
CA LYS A 48 17.86 1.73 6.66
C LYS A 48 17.05 2.26 7.82
N SER A 49 16.62 3.52 7.77
CA SER A 49 15.89 4.16 8.86
C SER A 49 14.85 5.16 8.37
N ILE A 50 13.83 5.42 9.20
CA ILE A 50 12.82 6.46 8.92
C ILE A 50 13.50 7.84 8.82
N GLN A 51 14.54 8.09 9.62
CA GLN A 51 15.30 9.34 9.53
C GLN A 51 15.92 9.55 8.14
N GLU A 52 16.48 8.49 7.54
CA GLU A 52 17.01 8.57 6.18
C GLU A 52 15.89 8.82 5.14
N LEU A 53 14.68 8.30 5.34
CA LEU A 53 13.53 8.66 4.49
C LEU A 53 13.16 10.14 4.66
N GLU A 54 13.20 10.67 5.88
CA GLU A 54 12.96 12.09 6.15
C GLU A 54 13.98 12.99 5.46
N ASP A 55 15.26 12.59 5.46
CA ASP A 55 16.32 13.29 4.74
C ASP A 55 16.09 13.32 3.21
N LEU A 56 15.39 12.31 2.67
CA LEU A 56 14.94 12.26 1.27
C LEU A 56 13.69 13.09 1.01
N GLY A 57 13.02 13.61 2.04
CA GLY A 57 11.81 14.43 1.93
C GLY A 57 10.50 13.68 2.16
N PHE A 58 10.55 12.46 2.71
CA PHE A 58 9.38 11.83 3.31
C PHE A 58 9.09 12.43 4.70
N PHE A 59 7.90 12.20 5.23
CA PHE A 59 7.53 12.64 6.58
C PHE A 59 6.36 11.82 7.11
N GLY A 60 6.21 11.74 8.44
CA GLY A 60 5.09 11.05 9.10
C GLY A 60 5.03 9.54 8.80
N VAL A 61 6.13 8.95 8.32
CA VAL A 61 6.20 7.54 7.93
C VAL A 61 6.09 6.62 9.16
N ASP A 62 6.46 7.11 10.34
CA ASP A 62 6.27 6.44 11.63
C ASP A 62 4.79 6.14 11.94
N GLU A 63 3.87 6.96 11.42
CA GLU A 63 2.42 6.81 11.56
C GLU A 63 1.73 6.44 10.23
N ILE A 64 2.46 5.92 9.24
CA ILE A 64 1.88 5.57 7.94
C ILE A 64 0.72 4.57 8.07
N MET A 65 -0.36 4.85 7.35
CA MET A 65 -1.57 4.03 7.31
C MET A 65 -1.97 3.74 5.86
N PRO A 66 -2.67 2.62 5.60
CA PRO A 66 -3.24 2.38 4.28
C PRO A 66 -4.30 3.46 3.94
N ASN A 67 -4.26 3.99 2.72
CA ASN A 67 -5.00 5.20 2.31
C ASN A 67 -6.15 4.93 1.33
N LYS A 68 -6.56 3.66 1.16
CA LYS A 68 -7.59 3.21 0.21
C LYS A 68 -7.25 3.45 -1.28
N ASN A 69 -6.03 3.87 -1.58
CA ASN A 69 -5.59 4.18 -2.94
C ASN A 69 -4.64 3.10 -3.47
N PHE A 70 -5.18 1.93 -3.77
CA PHE A 70 -4.38 0.76 -4.11
C PHE A 70 -4.79 0.11 -5.45
N LEU A 71 -3.85 -0.65 -6.01
CA LEU A 71 -4.07 -1.57 -7.11
C LEU A 71 -3.75 -3.00 -6.67
N ILE A 72 -4.42 -3.98 -7.27
CA ILE A 72 -4.19 -5.40 -7.04
C ILE A 72 -3.70 -6.03 -8.35
N THR A 73 -2.66 -6.84 -8.25
CA THR A 73 -2.16 -7.69 -9.35
C THR A 73 -2.11 -9.15 -8.91
N ASP A 74 -1.68 -10.04 -9.80
CA ASP A 74 -1.35 -11.41 -9.44
C ASP A 74 -0.16 -11.51 -8.46
N LYS A 75 0.70 -10.49 -8.38
CA LYS A 75 1.90 -10.51 -7.52
C LYS A 75 1.72 -9.92 -6.14
N GLY A 76 0.81 -8.97 -5.99
CA GLY A 76 0.65 -8.22 -4.75
C GLY A 76 -0.22 -6.98 -4.89
N ILE A 77 -0.09 -6.10 -3.90
CA ILE A 77 -0.88 -4.87 -3.74
C ILE A 77 0.06 -3.68 -3.83
N THR A 78 -0.25 -2.69 -4.66
CA THR A 78 0.50 -1.44 -4.73
C THR A 78 -0.32 -0.31 -4.15
N TYR A 79 0.13 0.28 -3.04
CA TYR A 79 -0.43 1.52 -2.50
C TYR A 79 0.20 2.71 -3.21
N THR A 80 -0.62 3.70 -3.58
CA THR A 80 -0.15 4.98 -4.13
C THR A 80 -0.43 6.08 -3.12
N PHE A 81 0.62 6.69 -2.60
CA PHE A 81 0.49 7.85 -1.72
C PHE A 81 0.68 9.12 -2.54
N ASN A 82 -0.29 10.02 -2.50
CA ASN A 82 -0.18 11.30 -3.20
C ASN A 82 0.87 12.20 -2.53
N LYS A 83 1.40 13.12 -3.32
CA LYS A 83 2.30 14.17 -2.83
C LYS A 83 1.60 14.96 -1.72
N GLY A 84 2.29 15.18 -0.60
CA GLY A 84 1.73 15.81 0.58
C GLY A 84 1.09 14.85 1.59
N GLU A 85 0.87 13.57 1.26
CA GLU A 85 0.41 12.59 2.26
C GLU A 85 1.55 12.16 3.20
N TYR A 86 2.63 11.63 2.63
CA TYR A 86 3.83 11.19 3.36
C TYR A 86 5.14 11.61 2.69
N SER A 87 5.06 12.50 1.69
CA SER A 87 6.20 12.93 0.88
C SER A 87 6.05 14.38 0.44
N ALA A 88 7.18 15.08 0.32
CA ALA A 88 7.22 16.44 -0.17
C ALA A 88 6.78 16.54 -1.65
N TYR A 89 6.23 17.69 -2.06
CA TYR A 89 5.71 17.90 -3.41
C TYR A 89 6.78 17.84 -4.53
N GLN A 90 8.05 17.96 -4.17
CA GLN A 90 9.19 17.85 -5.08
C GLN A 90 9.49 16.39 -5.46
N LEU A 91 9.07 15.43 -4.63
CA LEU A 91 9.25 14.01 -4.91
C LEU A 91 8.25 13.52 -5.97
N GLN A 92 8.58 12.38 -6.57
CA GLN A 92 7.62 11.60 -7.35
C GLN A 92 6.58 10.99 -6.42
N ILE A 93 5.38 10.70 -6.94
CA ILE A 93 4.29 10.05 -6.19
C ILE A 93 4.80 8.70 -5.66
N PRO A 94 4.90 8.48 -4.33
CA PRO A 94 5.36 7.21 -3.81
C PRO A 94 4.39 6.07 -4.14
N GLN A 95 4.94 5.00 -4.71
CA GLN A 95 4.24 3.73 -4.91
C GLN A 95 4.89 2.65 -4.08
N VAL A 96 4.12 2.04 -3.19
CA VAL A 96 4.59 1.02 -2.25
C VAL A 96 4.02 -0.33 -2.66
N PHE A 97 4.84 -1.16 -3.28
CA PHE A 97 4.47 -2.51 -3.66
C PHE A 97 4.67 -3.47 -2.48
N ILE A 98 3.62 -4.24 -2.17
CA ILE A 98 3.62 -5.24 -1.11
C ILE A 98 3.30 -6.60 -1.74
N PRO A 99 4.24 -7.56 -1.73
CA PRO A 99 3.99 -8.90 -2.24
C PRO A 99 3.07 -9.68 -1.29
N TYR A 100 2.23 -10.57 -1.82
CA TYR A 100 1.28 -11.33 -0.99
C TYR A 100 1.88 -12.11 0.18
N PRO A 101 3.08 -12.71 0.07
CA PRO A 101 3.73 -13.34 1.22
C PRO A 101 3.91 -12.41 2.44
N ALA A 102 4.14 -11.11 2.23
CA ALA A 102 4.35 -10.15 3.31
C ALA A 102 3.07 -9.84 4.11
N VAL A 103 1.90 -10.02 3.50
CA VAL A 103 0.59 -9.73 4.10
C VAL A 103 -0.24 -10.98 4.36
N ARG A 104 0.32 -12.17 4.16
CA ARG A 104 -0.42 -13.44 4.18
C ARG A 104 -1.22 -13.65 5.47
N SER A 105 -0.66 -13.29 6.62
CA SER A 105 -1.32 -13.41 7.93
C SER A 105 -2.46 -12.41 8.13
N LEU A 106 -2.53 -11.35 7.32
CA LEU A 106 -3.53 -10.29 7.40
C LEU A 106 -4.71 -10.53 6.47
N LEU A 107 -4.55 -11.37 5.43
CA LEU A 107 -5.59 -11.63 4.44
C LEU A 107 -6.82 -12.29 5.09
N ARG A 108 -8.02 -11.83 4.73
CA ARG A 108 -9.26 -12.54 5.06
C ARG A 108 -9.28 -13.88 4.36
N GLU A 109 -9.77 -14.89 5.07
CA GLU A 109 -10.13 -16.16 4.46
C GLU A 109 -11.17 -15.92 3.34
N ASN A 110 -10.95 -16.52 2.18
CA ASN A 110 -11.82 -16.42 1.00
C ASN A 110 -11.94 -15.04 0.33
N SER A 111 -11.08 -14.07 0.66
CA SER A 111 -10.97 -12.85 -0.15
C SER A 111 -10.61 -13.19 -1.60
N ILE A 112 -10.99 -12.35 -2.57
CA ILE A 112 -10.62 -12.57 -3.98
C ILE A 112 -9.09 -12.64 -4.16
N VAL A 113 -8.36 -11.86 -3.36
CA VAL A 113 -6.90 -11.89 -3.27
C VAL A 113 -6.39 -13.25 -2.79
N SER A 114 -7.03 -13.87 -1.80
CA SER A 114 -6.66 -15.21 -1.33
C SER A 114 -6.79 -16.29 -2.42
N LYS A 115 -7.62 -16.05 -3.46
CA LYS A 115 -7.75 -16.93 -4.62
C LYS A 115 -6.59 -16.71 -5.61
N LEU A 116 -6.20 -15.47 -5.86
CA LEU A 116 -5.05 -15.13 -6.72
C LEU A 116 -3.73 -15.68 -6.17
N PHE A 117 -3.54 -15.65 -4.84
CA PHE A 117 -2.39 -16.25 -4.20
C PHE A 117 -2.34 -17.78 -4.35
N ARG A 118 -3.49 -18.46 -4.27
CA ARG A 118 -3.58 -19.93 -4.35
C ARG A 118 -3.37 -20.49 -5.76
N GLN A 119 -3.35 -19.64 -6.78
CA GLN A 119 -3.15 -20.02 -8.19
C GLN A 119 -1.68 -19.97 -8.62
N GLN A 120 -0.75 -19.67 -7.70
CA GLN A 120 0.70 -19.69 -7.91
C GLN A 120 1.36 -20.93 -7.32
#